data_AF-A0A258H9L3-F1
#
_entry.id   AF-A0A258H9L3-F1
#
_cell.length_a   1.000
_cell.length_b   1.000
_cell.length_c   1.000
_cell.angle_alpha   90.00
_cell.angle_beta   90.00
_cell.angle_gamma   90.00
#
_symmetry.space_group_name_H-M   'P 1'
#
loop_
_entity.id
_entity.type
_entity.pdbx_description
1 polymer ?
#
loop_
_entity_poly.entity_id
_entity_poly.type
_entity_poly.pdbx_seq_one_letter_code
_entity_poly.pdbx_strand_id
1 'polypeptide(L)'
;MMQARGFTIVELLIVIVVIAILAAITIVAYNGIQDRARSAALRSDLTQIDKQLKLFQSATNKCLKVSSGNTVSSYSSPSSGNSYNLTVTNTESNLSYVLTSSQIWATKNLNVGTMIAGTATPSNNGTIEKYCYGDSEANCDTYGALYTWDEAMQYSTAAGAQGICPAGSHIPTDEEWKTLEMSLGMTRSQADTTGWRGTDQGTQLKSGGTSGMNIPLAGYRSTAGSFSPFSAYAYVWSSSESGGSAWYRYLNSGFATVNRYAGDKAYGFSVRCLEN
;
A
#
# COMPACT_ATOMS: atom_id res chain seq x y z
N MET A 1 46.28 58.04 -15.02
CA MET A 1 45.04 58.01 -15.81
C MET A 1 45.05 56.73 -16.65
N MET A 2 44.18 55.77 -16.37
CA MET A 2 44.02 54.57 -17.21
C MET A 2 43.11 54.92 -18.37
N GLN A 3 43.62 54.90 -19.60
CA GLN A 3 42.79 54.99 -20.80
C GLN A 3 42.06 53.66 -20.98
N ALA A 4 40.74 53.67 -20.80
CA ALA A 4 39.89 52.56 -21.19
C ALA A 4 39.83 52.51 -22.72
N ARG A 5 40.36 51.42 -23.32
CA ARG A 5 40.19 51.15 -24.75
C ARG A 5 38.75 50.71 -24.99
N GLY A 6 38.01 51.47 -25.79
CA GLY A 6 36.64 51.13 -26.20
C GLY A 6 36.62 49.99 -27.21
N PHE A 7 35.67 49.06 -27.05
CA PHE A 7 35.44 47.98 -28.00
C PHE A 7 34.87 48.53 -29.31
N THR A 8 35.33 47.97 -30.43
CA THR A 8 34.79 48.27 -31.76
C THR A 8 33.45 47.57 -31.98
N ILE A 9 32.56 48.18 -32.76
CA ILE A 9 31.26 47.58 -33.13
C ILE A 9 31.45 46.22 -33.82
N VAL A 10 32.56 46.04 -34.55
CA VAL A 10 32.88 44.78 -35.24
C VAL A 10 33.18 43.67 -34.24
N GLU A 11 33.92 43.95 -33.17
CA GLU A 11 34.19 42.96 -32.12
C GLU A 11 32.91 42.51 -31.40
N LEU A 12 32.01 43.46 -31.10
CA LEU A 12 30.71 43.14 -30.49
C LEU A 12 29.87 42.25 -31.41
N LEU A 13 29.86 42.52 -32.72
CA LEU A 13 29.10 41.77 -33.71
C LEU A 13 29.60 40.32 -33.83
N ILE A 14 30.92 40.12 -33.86
CA ILE A 14 31.50 38.78 -33.91
C ILE A 14 31.12 37.98 -32.66
N VAL A 15 31.17 38.61 -31.48
CA VAL A 15 30.84 37.94 -30.20
C VAL A 15 29.39 37.46 -30.17
N ILE A 16 28.42 38.28 -30.58
CA ILE A 16 27.00 37.88 -30.57
C ILE A 16 26.72 36.74 -31.56
N VAL A 17 27.38 36.73 -32.73
CA VAL A 17 27.23 35.66 -33.73
C VAL A 17 27.80 34.35 -33.20
N VAL A 18 28.98 34.39 -32.58
CA VAL A 18 29.60 33.20 -31.99
C VAL A 18 28.74 32.64 -30.85
N ILE A 19 28.19 33.48 -29.97
CA ILE A 19 27.30 33.04 -28.90
C ILE A 19 26.02 32.41 -29.48
N ALA A 20 25.44 32.98 -30.54
CA ALA A 20 24.24 32.43 -31.18
C ALA A 20 24.48 31.03 -31.77
N ILE A 21 25.62 30.83 -32.44
CA ILE A 21 26.00 29.52 -33.01
C ILE A 21 26.24 28.51 -31.88
N LEU A 22 27.00 28.89 -30.85
CA LEU A 22 27.27 28.00 -29.71
C LEU A 22 25.99 27.63 -28.96
N ALA A 23 25.06 28.58 -28.76
CA ALA A 23 23.76 28.32 -28.12
C ALA A 23 22.89 27.35 -28.92
N ALA A 24 22.87 27.45 -30.26
CA ALA A 24 22.11 26.52 -31.09
C ALA A 24 22.65 25.08 -31.00
N ILE A 25 23.98 24.90 -31.00
CA ILE A 25 24.62 23.58 -30.87
C ILE A 25 24.35 22.97 -29.49
N THR A 26 24.45 23.78 -28.43
CA THR A 26 24.24 23.28 -27.06
C THR A 26 22.80 22.85 -26.80
N ILE A 27 21.79 23.55 -27.34
CA ILE A 27 20.37 23.17 -27.18
C ILE A 27 20.08 21.80 -27.80
N VAL A 28 20.55 21.55 -29.02
CA VAL A 28 20.34 20.25 -29.71
C VAL A 28 21.04 19.11 -28.96
N ALA A 29 22.27 19.35 -28.48
CA ALA A 29 23.00 18.39 -27.66
C ALA A 29 22.31 18.12 -26.32
N TYR A 30 21.77 19.15 -25.67
CA TYR A 30 21.10 19.06 -24.38
C TYR A 30 19.80 18.23 -24.46
N ASN A 31 18.98 18.45 -25.49
CA ASN A 31 17.78 17.62 -25.74
C ASN A 31 18.15 16.14 -25.92
N GLY A 32 19.19 15.84 -26.71
CA GLY A 32 19.67 14.47 -26.90
C GLY A 32 20.22 13.81 -25.62
N ILE A 33 20.76 14.58 -24.67
CA ILE A 33 21.21 14.08 -23.36
C ILE A 33 20.01 13.78 -22.45
N GLN A 34 19.00 14.66 -22.43
CA GLN A 34 17.79 14.44 -21.64
C GLN A 34 17.04 13.17 -22.08
N ASP A 35 16.89 12.95 -23.39
CA ASP A 35 16.23 11.76 -23.92
C ASP A 35 16.98 10.46 -23.57
N ARG A 36 18.32 10.51 -23.59
CA ARG A 36 19.16 9.39 -23.15
C ARG A 36 19.04 9.13 -21.64
N ALA A 37 19.04 10.19 -20.83
CA ALA A 37 18.87 10.08 -19.39
C ALA A 37 17.50 9.49 -19.03
N ARG A 38 16.43 9.93 -19.70
CA ARG A 38 15.07 9.41 -19.54
C ARG A 38 14.97 7.93 -19.95
N SER A 39 15.59 7.57 -21.07
CA SER A 39 15.63 6.18 -21.55
C SER A 39 16.45 5.27 -20.62
N ALA A 40 17.54 5.77 -20.04
CA ALA A 40 18.35 5.04 -19.07
C ALA A 40 17.60 4.82 -17.75
N ALA A 41 16.88 5.83 -17.25
CA ALA A 41 16.00 5.71 -16.09
C ALA A 41 14.91 4.65 -16.32
N LEU A 42 14.22 4.71 -17.46
CA LEU A 42 13.20 3.71 -17.82
C LEU A 42 13.77 2.29 -17.87
N ARG A 43 14.97 2.10 -18.44
CA ARG A 43 15.64 0.78 -18.47
C ARG A 43 15.98 0.27 -17.07
N SER A 44 16.42 1.16 -16.17
CA SER A 44 16.68 0.82 -14.77
C SER A 44 15.39 0.35 -14.08
N ASP A 45 14.30 1.11 -14.22
CA ASP A 45 13.00 0.78 -13.63
C ASP A 45 12.48 -0.57 -14.14
N LEU A 46 12.53 -0.81 -15.46
CA LEU A 46 12.14 -2.08 -16.07
C LEU A 46 12.98 -3.26 -15.56
N THR A 47 14.29 -3.08 -15.40
CA THR A 47 15.18 -4.12 -14.87
C THR A 47 14.86 -4.46 -13.42
N GLN A 48 14.49 -3.45 -12.62
CA GLN A 48 14.08 -3.64 -11.24
C GLN A 48 12.73 -4.34 -11.13
N ILE A 49 11.77 -4.00 -12.00
CA ILE A 49 10.49 -4.72 -12.12
C ILE A 49 10.73 -6.19 -12.50
N ASP A 50 11.51 -6.46 -13.54
CA ASP A 50 11.84 -7.83 -13.99
C ASP A 50 12.46 -8.66 -12.86
N LYS A 51 13.37 -8.07 -12.06
CA LYS A 51 13.97 -8.74 -10.91
C LYS A 51 12.91 -9.16 -9.88
N GLN A 52 11.94 -8.29 -9.60
CA GLN A 52 10.89 -8.57 -8.61
C GLN A 52 9.88 -9.58 -9.12
N LEU A 53 9.51 -9.49 -10.41
CA LEU A 53 8.68 -10.50 -11.05
C LEU A 53 9.34 -11.89 -11.00
N LYS A 54 10.66 -11.97 -11.23
CA LYS A 54 11.42 -13.22 -11.10
C LYS A 54 11.50 -13.73 -9.67
N LEU A 55 11.68 -12.85 -8.68
CA LEU A 55 11.64 -13.22 -7.26
C LEU A 55 10.27 -13.76 -6.87
N PHE A 56 9.20 -13.06 -7.28
CA PHE A 56 7.83 -13.49 -7.05
C PHE A 56 7.54 -14.84 -7.71
N GLN A 57 7.93 -15.03 -8.98
CA GLN A 57 7.77 -16.29 -9.69
C GLN A 57 8.53 -17.42 -8.98
N SER A 58 9.75 -17.16 -8.51
CA SER A 58 10.53 -18.15 -7.76
C SER A 58 9.92 -18.49 -6.41
N ALA A 59 9.28 -17.53 -5.74
CA ALA A 59 8.69 -17.72 -4.41
C ALA A 59 7.34 -18.44 -4.47
N THR A 60 6.53 -18.15 -5.49
CA THR A 60 5.12 -18.59 -5.56
C THR A 60 4.85 -19.62 -6.65
N ASN A 61 5.81 -19.89 -7.54
CA ASN A 61 5.63 -20.64 -8.79
C ASN A 61 4.52 -20.07 -9.72
N LYS A 62 4.14 -18.80 -9.53
CA LYS A 62 3.10 -18.12 -10.32
C LYS A 62 3.70 -16.99 -11.16
N CYS A 63 3.20 -16.83 -12.38
CA CYS A 63 3.51 -15.68 -13.23
C CYS A 63 2.36 -14.68 -13.20
N LEU A 64 2.65 -13.41 -12.96
CA LEU A 64 1.68 -12.34 -13.12
C LEU A 64 1.29 -12.24 -14.60
N LYS A 65 0.01 -12.49 -14.88
CA LYS A 65 -0.58 -12.28 -16.20
C LYS A 65 -1.22 -10.90 -16.20
N VAL A 66 -0.69 -9.97 -17.00
CA VAL A 66 -1.39 -8.73 -17.32
C VAL A 66 -2.37 -9.06 -18.45
N SER A 67 -3.64 -9.27 -18.12
CA SER A 67 -4.71 -9.39 -19.12
C SER A 67 -4.98 -8.02 -19.76
N SER A 68 -5.38 -8.04 -21.03
CA SER A 68 -5.89 -6.86 -21.74
C SER A 68 -7.08 -6.29 -20.96
N GLY A 69 -6.89 -5.13 -20.33
CA GLY A 69 -7.89 -4.48 -19.46
C GLY A 69 -7.30 -3.96 -18.14
N ASN A 70 -6.19 -4.54 -17.67
CA ASN A 70 -5.49 -4.06 -16.48
C ASN A 70 -4.43 -3.02 -16.84
N THR A 71 -4.54 -1.81 -16.28
CA THR A 71 -3.50 -0.77 -16.41
C THR A 71 -2.55 -0.84 -15.22
N VAL A 72 -1.25 -0.91 -15.49
CA VAL A 72 -0.21 -0.65 -14.46
C VAL A 72 -0.20 0.86 -14.22
N SER A 73 -0.76 1.28 -13.09
CA SER A 73 -1.06 2.70 -12.84
C SER A 73 0.11 3.46 -12.22
N SER A 74 1.02 2.77 -11.52
CA SER A 74 2.20 3.40 -10.90
C SER A 74 3.28 2.39 -10.52
N TYR A 75 4.54 2.82 -10.64
CA TYR A 75 5.74 2.16 -10.13
C TYR A 75 6.48 3.16 -9.24
N SER A 76 6.86 2.75 -8.03
CA SER A 76 7.72 3.54 -7.15
C SER A 76 8.85 2.65 -6.62
N SER A 77 10.10 2.99 -6.94
CA SER A 77 11.27 2.47 -6.24
C SER A 77 11.38 3.17 -4.88
N PRO A 78 11.58 2.45 -3.76
CA PRO A 78 11.87 3.12 -2.50
C PRO A 78 13.25 3.77 -2.58
N SER A 79 13.37 5.00 -2.09
CA SER A 79 14.66 5.68 -1.88
C SER A 79 15.56 4.96 -0.85
N SER A 80 15.02 3.99 -0.12
CA SER A 80 15.75 3.15 0.84
C SER A 80 14.91 1.91 1.23
N GLY A 81 14.95 0.84 0.42
CA GLY A 81 14.26 -0.42 0.74
C GLY A 81 14.18 -1.39 -0.44
N ASN A 82 14.24 -2.70 -0.18
CA ASN A 82 14.25 -3.78 -1.19
C ASN A 82 12.84 -4.16 -1.71
N SER A 83 11.85 -3.28 -1.59
CA SER A 83 10.43 -3.61 -1.78
C SER A 83 9.84 -2.75 -2.89
N TYR A 84 9.41 -3.36 -3.99
CA TYR A 84 8.86 -2.64 -5.13
C TYR A 84 7.37 -2.85 -5.19
N ASN A 85 6.61 -1.76 -5.19
CA ASN A 85 5.15 -1.82 -5.28
C ASN A 85 4.75 -1.69 -6.74
N LEU A 86 4.12 -2.74 -7.27
CA LEU A 86 3.38 -2.68 -8.53
C LEU A 86 1.90 -2.53 -8.19
N THR A 87 1.29 -1.39 -8.55
CA THR A 87 -0.16 -1.21 -8.42
C THR A 87 -0.86 -1.64 -9.70
N VAL A 88 -1.63 -2.72 -9.61
CA VAL A 88 -2.51 -3.19 -10.68
C VAL A 88 -3.95 -2.90 -10.27
N THR A 89 -4.69 -2.17 -11.10
CA THR A 89 -6.12 -1.93 -10.91
C THR A 89 -6.90 -2.92 -11.78
N ASN A 90 -7.74 -3.75 -11.16
CA ASN A 90 -8.70 -4.56 -11.89
C ASN A 90 -9.99 -3.74 -12.06
N THR A 91 -10.36 -3.45 -13.32
CA THR A 91 -11.52 -2.62 -13.66
C THR A 91 -12.87 -3.29 -13.38
N GLU A 92 -12.91 -4.61 -13.19
CA GLU A 92 -14.13 -5.38 -12.93
C GLU A 92 -14.47 -5.47 -11.43
N SER A 93 -13.46 -5.40 -10.54
CA SER A 93 -13.66 -5.50 -9.08
C SER A 93 -13.40 -4.20 -8.31
N ASN A 94 -12.92 -3.13 -8.95
CA ASN A 94 -12.50 -1.85 -8.31
C ASN A 94 -11.46 -2.04 -7.18
N LEU A 95 -10.80 -3.20 -7.15
CA LEU A 95 -9.71 -3.52 -6.24
C LEU A 95 -8.38 -3.18 -6.92
N SER A 96 -7.50 -2.56 -6.15
CA SER A 96 -6.12 -2.30 -6.54
C SER A 96 -5.21 -3.14 -5.66
N TYR A 97 -4.17 -3.73 -6.22
CA TYR A 97 -3.29 -4.66 -5.50
C TYR A 97 -1.86 -4.12 -5.42
N VAL A 98 -1.12 -4.49 -4.38
CA VAL A 98 0.31 -4.26 -4.24
C VAL A 98 1.05 -5.59 -4.17
N LEU A 99 2.05 -5.72 -5.04
CA LEU A 99 2.96 -6.84 -5.07
C LEU A 99 4.10 -6.62 -4.07
N THR A 100 4.38 -7.62 -3.23
CA THR A 100 5.64 -7.74 -2.49
C THR A 100 6.48 -8.84 -3.11
N SER A 101 7.68 -9.09 -2.55
CA SER A 101 8.56 -10.16 -3.03
C SER A 101 7.92 -11.56 -3.06
N SER A 102 6.84 -11.79 -2.30
CA SER A 102 6.20 -13.12 -2.19
C SER A 102 4.68 -13.09 -2.00
N GLN A 103 4.04 -11.91 -1.97
CA GLN A 103 2.61 -11.78 -1.66
C GLN A 103 1.94 -10.72 -2.54
N ILE A 104 0.64 -10.86 -2.77
CA ILE A 104 -0.19 -9.87 -3.49
C ILE A 104 -1.31 -9.40 -2.57
N TRP A 105 -1.26 -8.13 -2.15
CA TRP A 105 -2.15 -7.56 -1.15
C TRP A 105 -3.15 -6.59 -1.74
N ALA A 106 -4.40 -6.59 -1.26
CA ALA A 106 -5.34 -5.53 -1.56
C ALA A 106 -4.88 -4.18 -0.95
N THR A 107 -4.96 -3.11 -1.73
CA THR A 107 -4.57 -1.73 -1.36
C THR A 107 -5.73 -0.88 -0.81
N LYS A 108 -6.95 -1.42 -0.81
CA LYS A 108 -8.12 -0.83 -0.13
C LYS A 108 -8.62 -1.75 0.97
N ASN A 109 -9.17 -1.16 2.03
CA ASN A 109 -9.95 -1.90 3.02
C ASN A 109 -11.23 -2.42 2.35
N LEU A 110 -11.66 -3.62 2.70
CA LEU A 110 -12.84 -4.24 2.11
C LEU A 110 -14.13 -3.50 2.51
N ASN A 111 -15.04 -3.31 1.56
CA ASN A 111 -16.36 -2.69 1.77
C ASN A 111 -17.42 -3.50 1.02
N VAL A 112 -17.87 -4.61 1.62
CA VAL A 112 -18.88 -5.51 1.07
C VAL A 112 -19.94 -5.80 2.14
N GLY A 113 -21.15 -6.15 1.70
CA GLY A 113 -22.25 -6.45 2.61
C GLY A 113 -23.12 -5.23 2.97
N THR A 114 -24.07 -5.46 3.87
CA THR A 114 -25.11 -4.52 4.28
C THR A 114 -24.73 -3.81 5.57
N MET A 115 -24.82 -2.47 5.59
CA MET A 115 -24.54 -1.71 6.80
C MET A 115 -25.60 -1.97 7.86
N ILE A 116 -25.14 -2.31 9.07
CA ILE A 116 -25.95 -2.32 10.29
C ILE A 116 -25.47 -1.19 11.22
N ALA A 117 -26.34 -0.75 12.13
CA ALA A 117 -25.98 0.25 13.13
C ALA A 117 -24.88 -0.26 14.06
N GLY A 118 -23.98 0.61 14.53
CA GLY A 118 -22.87 0.25 15.41
C GLY A 118 -23.28 -0.49 16.67
N THR A 119 -24.50 -0.27 17.18
CA THR A 119 -25.06 -0.95 18.35
C THR A 119 -25.69 -2.31 18.05
N ALA A 120 -25.93 -2.64 16.78
CA ALA A 120 -26.47 -3.93 16.36
C ALA A 120 -25.39 -5.02 16.34
N THR A 121 -25.80 -6.27 16.46
CA THR A 121 -24.92 -7.45 16.43
C THR A 121 -25.11 -8.18 15.09
N PRO A 122 -24.04 -8.55 14.37
CA PRO A 122 -24.12 -9.34 13.14
C PRO A 122 -24.65 -10.75 13.45
N SER A 123 -25.23 -11.40 12.46
CA SER A 123 -25.84 -12.71 12.62
C SER A 123 -25.49 -13.63 11.46
N ASN A 124 -25.19 -14.90 11.77
CA ASN A 124 -24.87 -15.88 10.73
C ASN A 124 -26.13 -16.27 9.94
N ASN A 125 -26.47 -15.46 8.93
CA ASN A 125 -27.69 -15.59 8.15
C ASN A 125 -27.43 -15.61 6.62
N GLY A 126 -26.15 -15.66 6.21
CA GLY A 126 -25.73 -15.64 4.81
C GLY A 126 -25.69 -14.25 4.16
N THR A 127 -26.09 -13.20 4.88
CA THR A 127 -25.88 -11.81 4.48
C THR A 127 -24.64 -11.29 5.17
N ILE A 128 -23.67 -10.79 4.39
CA ILE A 128 -22.51 -10.13 4.98
C ILE A 128 -22.98 -8.83 5.63
N GLU A 129 -22.67 -8.63 6.90
CA GLU A 129 -23.01 -7.42 7.64
C GLU A 129 -21.77 -6.63 8.00
N LYS A 130 -21.88 -5.31 7.87
CA LYS A 130 -20.75 -4.40 8.06
C LYS A 130 -21.14 -3.24 8.96
N TYR A 131 -20.16 -2.64 9.60
CA TYR A 131 -20.29 -1.33 10.20
C TYR A 131 -19.57 -0.29 9.35
N CYS A 132 -20.22 0.84 9.14
CA CYS A 132 -19.55 2.02 8.63
C CYS A 132 -19.29 2.97 9.79
N TYR A 133 -18.11 3.58 9.79
CA TYR A 133 -17.73 4.48 10.86
C TYR A 133 -18.80 5.56 11.07
N GLY A 134 -19.29 5.71 12.30
CA GLY A 134 -20.31 6.69 12.65
C GLY A 134 -21.66 6.45 11.95
N ASP A 135 -21.96 5.20 11.59
CA ASP A 135 -23.19 4.78 10.91
C ASP A 135 -23.48 5.54 9.60
N SER A 136 -22.41 5.82 8.85
CA SER A 136 -22.48 6.55 7.58
C SER A 136 -21.79 5.78 6.45
N GLU A 137 -22.57 5.33 5.46
CA GLU A 137 -22.05 4.62 4.27
C GLU A 137 -20.96 5.40 3.52
N ALA A 138 -21.03 6.73 3.48
CA ALA A 138 -20.00 7.56 2.85
C ALA A 138 -18.60 7.36 3.48
N ASN A 139 -18.55 7.03 4.78
CA ASN A 139 -17.29 6.71 5.44
C ASN A 139 -16.77 5.32 5.03
N CYS A 140 -17.64 4.35 4.76
CA CYS A 140 -17.26 3.06 4.20
C CYS A 140 -16.67 3.21 2.79
N ASP A 141 -17.23 4.08 1.96
CA ASP A 141 -16.73 4.34 0.60
C ASP A 141 -15.30 4.91 0.62
N THR A 142 -15.00 5.72 1.62
CA THR A 142 -13.70 6.40 1.76
C THR A 142 -12.67 5.53 2.45
N TYR A 143 -13.04 4.85 3.54
CA TYR A 143 -12.10 4.20 4.47
C TYR A 143 -12.22 2.68 4.51
N GLY A 144 -13.20 2.11 3.81
CA GLY A 144 -13.62 0.72 3.95
C GLY A 144 -14.48 0.49 5.18
N ALA A 145 -15.09 -0.69 5.24
CA ALA A 145 -15.97 -1.04 6.33
C ALA A 145 -15.23 -1.73 7.48
N LEU A 146 -15.94 -1.88 8.60
CA LEU A 146 -15.48 -2.53 9.82
C LEU A 146 -16.34 -3.77 10.07
N TYR A 147 -15.71 -4.86 10.47
CA TYR A 147 -16.37 -6.16 10.66
C TYR A 147 -15.94 -6.75 12.01
N THR A 148 -16.86 -7.44 12.67
CA THR A 148 -16.45 -8.37 13.73
C THR A 148 -15.60 -9.48 13.12
N TRP A 149 -14.76 -10.11 13.94
CA TRP A 149 -13.86 -11.13 13.42
C TRP A 149 -14.63 -12.34 12.86
N ASP A 150 -15.66 -12.81 13.57
CA ASP A 150 -16.47 -13.94 13.11
C ASP A 150 -17.17 -13.63 11.79
N GLU A 151 -17.70 -12.41 11.63
CA GLU A 151 -18.33 -11.96 10.39
C GLU A 151 -17.31 -11.87 9.24
N ALA A 152 -16.16 -11.26 9.49
CA ALA A 152 -15.07 -11.20 8.52
C ALA A 152 -14.64 -12.61 8.06
N MET A 153 -14.54 -13.55 8.99
CA MET A 153 -14.14 -14.92 8.70
C MET A 153 -15.25 -15.78 8.10
N GLN A 154 -16.46 -15.23 7.87
CA GLN A 154 -17.66 -16.00 7.54
C GLN A 154 -17.85 -17.19 8.50
N TYR A 155 -17.66 -16.94 9.79
CA TYR A 155 -17.76 -17.89 10.89
C TYR A 155 -16.83 -19.11 10.79
N SER A 156 -15.81 -19.05 9.93
CA SER A 156 -14.73 -20.03 9.87
C SER A 156 -13.67 -19.75 10.95
N THR A 157 -13.11 -20.80 11.52
CA THR A 157 -11.96 -20.71 12.44
C THR A 157 -10.64 -21.06 11.78
N ALA A 158 -10.64 -21.44 10.50
CA ALA A 158 -9.43 -21.80 9.79
C ALA A 158 -8.59 -20.56 9.48
N ALA A 159 -7.35 -20.51 9.96
CA ALA A 159 -6.40 -19.48 9.56
C ALA A 159 -6.16 -19.55 8.04
N GLY A 160 -6.19 -18.40 7.37
CA GLY A 160 -6.11 -18.31 5.91
C GLY A 160 -7.41 -18.67 5.20
N ALA A 161 -8.55 -18.72 5.91
CA ALA A 161 -9.84 -18.87 5.26
C ALA A 161 -10.14 -17.69 4.33
N GLN A 162 -10.87 -17.97 3.24
CA GLN A 162 -11.35 -16.94 2.32
C GLN A 162 -12.08 -15.82 3.09
N GLY A 163 -12.93 -16.19 4.06
CA GLY A 163 -13.78 -15.24 4.75
C GLY A 163 -14.59 -14.41 3.75
N ILE A 164 -14.84 -13.14 4.06
CA ILE A 164 -15.55 -12.21 3.17
C ILE A 164 -14.73 -11.73 1.97
N CYS A 165 -13.49 -12.19 1.81
CA CYS A 165 -12.68 -11.83 0.65
C CYS A 165 -13.19 -12.47 -0.65
N PRO A 166 -12.92 -11.84 -1.81
CA PRO A 166 -13.25 -12.41 -3.12
C PRO A 166 -12.64 -13.81 -3.33
N ALA A 167 -13.26 -14.60 -4.19
CA ALA A 167 -12.75 -15.92 -4.57
C ALA A 167 -11.31 -15.83 -5.11
N GLY A 168 -10.46 -16.77 -4.68
CA GLY A 168 -9.02 -16.76 -5.01
C GLY A 168 -8.17 -15.88 -4.09
N SER A 169 -8.77 -15.26 -3.08
CA SER A 169 -8.07 -14.53 -2.02
C SER A 169 -8.57 -14.96 -0.64
N HIS A 170 -7.88 -14.54 0.42
CA HIS A 170 -8.21 -14.88 1.79
C HIS A 170 -7.91 -13.74 2.77
N ILE A 171 -8.43 -13.86 4.00
CA ILE A 171 -8.04 -12.97 5.10
C ILE A 171 -6.66 -13.42 5.59
N PRO A 172 -5.65 -12.54 5.56
CA PRO A 172 -4.28 -12.92 5.83
C PRO A 172 -4.06 -13.40 7.27
N THR A 173 -3.27 -14.46 7.38
CA THR A 173 -2.78 -15.00 8.63
C THR A 173 -1.80 -14.06 9.32
N ASP A 174 -1.55 -14.31 10.60
CA ASP A 174 -0.59 -13.55 11.37
C ASP A 174 0.83 -13.69 10.80
N GLU A 175 1.17 -14.87 10.30
CA GLU A 175 2.46 -15.15 9.66
C GLU A 175 2.61 -14.41 8.32
N GLU A 176 1.54 -14.28 7.54
CA GLU A 176 1.56 -13.53 6.27
C GLU A 176 1.75 -12.04 6.49
N TRP A 177 1.08 -11.47 7.49
CA TRP A 177 1.35 -10.10 7.90
C TRP A 177 2.79 -9.90 8.39
N LYS A 178 3.34 -10.85 9.17
CA LYS A 178 4.75 -10.80 9.58
C LYS A 178 5.69 -10.87 8.39
N THR A 179 5.35 -11.64 7.36
CA THR A 179 6.10 -11.71 6.11
C THR A 179 6.10 -10.35 5.39
N LEU A 180 4.95 -9.68 5.30
CA LEU A 180 4.87 -8.31 4.77
C LEU A 180 5.76 -7.36 5.58
N GLU A 181 5.63 -7.33 6.90
CA GLU A 181 6.41 -6.42 7.76
C GLU A 181 7.93 -6.68 7.66
N MET A 182 8.34 -7.94 7.55
CA MET A 182 9.73 -8.31 7.32
C MET A 182 10.23 -7.87 5.94
N SER A 183 9.38 -7.95 4.91
CA SER A 183 9.71 -7.43 3.59
C SER A 183 9.93 -5.91 3.60
N LEU A 184 9.34 -5.20 4.57
CA LEU A 184 9.51 -3.76 4.81
C LEU A 184 10.69 -3.43 5.74
N GLY A 185 11.57 -4.39 6.02
CA GLY A 185 12.80 -4.19 6.79
C GLY A 185 12.76 -4.62 8.25
N MET A 186 11.66 -5.21 8.72
CA MET A 186 11.60 -5.78 10.07
C MET A 186 12.38 -7.11 10.13
N THR A 187 13.09 -7.38 11.23
CA THR A 187 13.68 -8.70 11.47
C THR A 187 12.64 -9.70 11.98
N ARG A 188 12.91 -11.01 11.82
CA ARG A 188 12.02 -12.05 12.37
C ARG A 188 11.82 -11.91 13.88
N SER A 189 12.88 -11.63 14.62
CA SER A 189 12.82 -11.45 16.08
C SER A 189 11.89 -10.30 16.47
N GLN A 190 11.95 -9.16 15.76
CA GLN A 190 11.01 -8.06 15.96
C GLN A 190 9.59 -8.43 15.53
N ALA A 191 9.43 -9.17 14.43
CA ALA A 191 8.14 -9.62 13.95
C ALA A 191 7.48 -10.65 14.88
N ASP A 192 8.20 -11.37 15.73
CA ASP A 192 7.58 -12.29 16.68
C ASP A 192 7.15 -11.64 18.00
N THR A 193 7.55 -10.39 18.27
CA THR A 193 7.13 -9.69 19.48
C THR A 193 5.67 -9.21 19.41
N THR A 194 5.04 -9.17 20.58
CA THR A 194 3.71 -8.58 20.78
C THR A 194 3.86 -7.16 21.32
N GLY A 195 3.03 -6.23 20.85
CA GLY A 195 3.12 -4.80 21.15
C GLY A 195 3.68 -3.98 20.00
N TRP A 196 4.18 -2.78 20.31
CA TRP A 196 4.80 -1.87 19.35
C TRP A 196 6.16 -2.41 18.89
N ARG A 197 6.34 -2.56 17.57
CA ARG A 197 7.50 -3.24 16.98
C ARG A 197 7.92 -2.63 15.65
N GLY A 198 9.12 -2.99 15.23
CA GLY A 198 9.77 -2.42 14.06
C GLY A 198 10.34 -1.03 14.31
N THR A 199 10.68 -0.35 13.24
CA THR A 199 11.27 1.00 13.22
C THR A 199 10.29 2.00 12.65
N ASP A 200 9.79 1.72 11.46
CA ASP A 200 9.03 2.63 10.61
C ASP A 200 7.94 1.92 9.80
N GLN A 201 7.75 0.60 10.00
CA GLN A 201 6.77 -0.19 9.25
C GLN A 201 5.35 0.34 9.41
N GLY A 202 5.00 0.92 10.56
CA GLY A 202 3.73 1.59 10.74
C GLY A 202 3.57 2.81 9.84
N THR A 203 4.63 3.61 9.62
CA THR A 203 4.62 4.69 8.62
C THR A 203 4.50 4.16 7.20
N GLN A 204 5.27 3.10 6.87
CA GLN A 204 5.26 2.53 5.52
C GLN A 204 3.89 1.94 5.13
N LEU A 205 3.14 1.39 6.09
CA LEU A 205 1.83 0.76 5.88
C LEU A 205 0.65 1.74 5.69
N LYS A 206 0.75 2.96 6.24
CA LYS A 206 -0.32 3.98 6.17
C LYS A 206 -0.51 4.53 4.75
N SER A 207 -1.61 5.24 4.53
CA SER A 207 -1.85 6.05 3.32
C SER A 207 -0.65 6.96 3.00
N GLY A 208 -0.15 6.88 1.76
CA GLY A 208 1.03 7.63 1.31
C GLY A 208 2.38 7.05 1.76
N GLY A 209 2.38 5.93 2.49
CA GLY A 209 3.60 5.22 2.88
C GLY A 209 4.21 4.42 1.73
N THR A 210 5.45 3.97 1.93
CA THR A 210 6.27 3.28 0.91
C THR A 210 5.89 1.82 0.67
N SER A 211 4.93 1.23 1.40
CA SER A 211 4.53 -0.17 1.18
C SER A 211 3.46 -0.35 0.12
N GLY A 212 2.86 0.73 -0.38
CA GLY A 212 1.72 0.68 -1.31
C GLY A 212 0.41 0.15 -0.68
N MET A 213 0.44 -0.33 0.57
CA MET A 213 -0.74 -0.83 1.29
C MET A 213 -1.80 0.25 1.50
N ASN A 214 -1.37 1.52 1.65
CA ASN A 214 -2.24 2.68 1.78
C ASN A 214 -3.36 2.49 2.83
N ILE A 215 -3.04 1.93 4.01
CA ILE A 215 -4.04 1.66 5.05
C ILE A 215 -4.56 2.98 5.60
N PRO A 216 -5.86 3.30 5.43
CA PRO A 216 -6.43 4.50 6.00
C PRO A 216 -6.61 4.33 7.51
N LEU A 217 -6.49 5.43 8.25
CA LEU A 217 -6.77 5.50 9.68
C LEU A 217 -8.29 5.52 9.93
N ALA A 218 -8.96 4.39 9.62
CA ALA A 218 -10.41 4.24 9.61
C ALA A 218 -11.07 4.18 11.01
N GLY A 219 -10.28 4.17 12.09
CA GLY A 219 -10.77 3.95 13.44
C GLY A 219 -11.17 2.49 13.67
N TYR A 220 -12.08 2.29 14.63
CA TYR A 220 -12.71 1.00 14.93
C TYR A 220 -14.08 1.18 15.59
N ARG A 221 -14.86 0.10 15.64
CA ARG A 221 -16.09 -0.02 16.44
C ARG A 221 -15.80 -0.81 17.72
N SER A 222 -16.04 -0.21 18.88
CA SER A 222 -15.89 -0.83 20.19
C SER A 222 -16.94 -1.92 20.41
N THR A 223 -16.72 -2.84 21.35
CA THR A 223 -17.69 -3.89 21.69
C THR A 223 -19.06 -3.35 22.14
N ALA A 224 -19.08 -2.12 22.69
CA ALA A 224 -20.29 -1.41 23.10
C ALA A 224 -21.01 -0.66 21.95
N GLY A 225 -20.47 -0.69 20.72
CA GLY A 225 -21.07 -0.04 19.56
C GLY A 225 -20.67 1.41 19.33
N SER A 226 -19.81 1.96 20.19
CA SER A 226 -19.23 3.29 19.97
C SER A 226 -18.08 3.23 18.97
N PHE A 227 -17.91 4.30 18.20
CA PHE A 227 -16.81 4.43 17.26
C PHE A 227 -15.70 5.29 17.85
N SER A 228 -14.44 4.86 17.70
CA SER A 228 -13.27 5.65 18.12
C SER A 228 -12.65 6.39 16.95
N PRO A 229 -12.19 7.64 17.15
CA PRO A 229 -11.95 8.61 16.09
C PRO A 229 -11.16 8.07 14.90
N PHE A 230 -11.76 8.18 13.72
CA PHE A 230 -11.07 8.12 12.43
C PHE A 230 -9.97 9.20 12.38
N SER A 231 -8.98 9.04 11.51
CA SER A 231 -7.75 9.86 11.35
C SER A 231 -6.69 9.72 12.45
N ALA A 232 -6.98 9.06 13.57
CA ALA A 232 -5.99 8.77 14.61
C ALA A 232 -5.47 7.32 14.55
N TYR A 233 -6.34 6.37 14.20
CA TYR A 233 -6.08 4.95 14.38
C TYR A 233 -6.50 4.11 13.17
N ALA A 234 -5.79 3.03 12.86
CA ALA A 234 -6.28 1.94 12.02
C ALA A 234 -6.15 0.63 12.75
N TYR A 235 -7.16 -0.22 12.66
CA TYR A 235 -7.14 -1.58 13.15
C TYR A 235 -7.47 -2.52 12.00
N VAL A 236 -6.66 -3.55 11.80
CA VAL A 236 -6.83 -4.50 10.70
C VAL A 236 -6.73 -5.92 11.23
N TRP A 237 -7.75 -6.73 10.94
CA TRP A 237 -7.80 -8.12 11.36
C TRP A 237 -6.75 -8.98 10.67
N SER A 238 -6.33 -10.02 11.39
CA SER A 238 -5.74 -11.23 10.84
C SER A 238 -6.71 -12.40 11.05
N SER A 239 -6.63 -13.40 10.18
CA SER A 239 -7.42 -14.64 10.32
C SER A 239 -6.93 -15.57 11.42
N SER A 240 -5.81 -15.27 12.08
CA SER A 240 -5.21 -16.16 13.07
C SER A 240 -5.78 -15.88 14.45
N GLU A 241 -6.32 -16.92 15.09
CA GLU A 241 -6.78 -16.88 16.47
C GLU A 241 -5.61 -16.81 17.47
N SER A 242 -5.92 -16.30 18.65
CA SER A 242 -5.08 -16.33 19.85
C SER A 242 -5.98 -16.62 21.06
N GLY A 243 -6.18 -17.89 21.38
CA GLY A 243 -7.19 -18.30 22.36
C GLY A 243 -8.58 -17.85 21.94
N GLY A 244 -9.33 -17.19 22.83
CA GLY A 244 -10.66 -16.62 22.52
C GLY A 244 -10.63 -15.29 21.75
N SER A 245 -9.44 -14.81 21.39
CA SER A 245 -9.22 -13.54 20.68
C SER A 245 -8.66 -13.78 19.29
N ALA A 246 -8.51 -12.73 18.51
CA ALA A 246 -7.86 -12.78 17.20
C ALA A 246 -6.75 -11.74 17.09
N TRP A 247 -5.70 -12.08 16.33
CA TRP A 247 -4.61 -11.15 16.07
C TRP A 247 -5.07 -9.99 15.19
N TYR A 248 -4.56 -8.79 15.47
CA TYR A 248 -4.76 -7.61 14.64
C TYR A 248 -3.49 -6.76 14.58
N ARG A 249 -3.48 -5.85 13.60
CA ARG A 249 -2.47 -4.80 13.47
C ARG A 249 -3.10 -3.48 13.85
N TYR A 250 -2.39 -2.69 14.63
CA TYR A 250 -2.79 -1.36 15.00
C TYR A 250 -1.75 -0.33 14.55
N LEU A 251 -2.25 0.68 13.83
CA LEU A 251 -1.48 1.83 13.37
C LEU A 251 -2.01 3.08 14.06
N ASN A 252 -1.10 3.91 14.55
CA ASN A 252 -1.40 5.20 15.17
C ASN A 252 -0.79 6.31 14.33
N SER A 253 -1.51 7.41 14.13
CA SER A 253 -1.05 8.56 13.33
C SER A 253 0.33 9.09 13.77
N GLY A 254 0.60 9.16 15.07
CA GLY A 254 1.84 9.69 15.64
C GLY A 254 2.99 8.69 15.75
N PHE A 255 2.76 7.39 15.55
CA PHE A 255 3.81 6.37 15.76
C PHE A 255 4.30 5.82 14.43
N ALA A 256 5.62 5.69 14.29
CA ALA A 256 6.24 5.09 13.12
C ALA A 256 6.23 3.54 13.16
N THR A 257 6.10 2.95 14.34
CA THR A 257 6.02 1.51 14.56
C THR A 257 4.62 0.96 14.30
N VAL A 258 4.53 -0.35 14.09
CA VAL A 258 3.25 -1.08 14.02
C VAL A 258 3.04 -1.82 15.34
N ASN A 259 1.80 -1.85 15.84
CA ASN A 259 1.46 -2.67 17.00
C ASN A 259 0.82 -3.98 16.54
N ARG A 260 1.22 -5.11 17.16
CA ARG A 260 0.54 -6.41 17.01
C ARG A 260 0.02 -6.85 18.36
N TYR A 261 -1.29 -7.13 18.42
CA TYR A 261 -1.95 -7.59 19.64
C TYR A 261 -3.13 -8.50 19.32
N ALA A 262 -3.63 -9.21 20.32
CA ALA A 262 -4.85 -10.01 20.21
C ALA A 262 -6.02 -9.25 20.83
N GLY A 263 -7.15 -9.19 20.13
CA GLY A 263 -8.33 -8.44 20.54
C GLY A 263 -9.59 -9.31 20.58
N ASP A 264 -10.58 -8.85 21.35
CA ASP A 264 -11.91 -9.44 21.37
C ASP A 264 -12.51 -9.44 19.95
N LYS A 265 -13.06 -10.58 19.54
CA LYS A 265 -13.65 -10.77 18.21
C LYS A 265 -14.89 -9.92 17.96
N ALA A 266 -15.51 -9.37 19.01
CA ALA A 266 -16.65 -8.46 18.93
C ALA A 266 -16.28 -7.00 18.59
N TYR A 267 -14.99 -6.66 18.52
CA TYR A 267 -14.57 -5.39 17.94
C TYR A 267 -14.82 -5.36 16.43
N GLY A 268 -15.18 -4.19 15.89
CA GLY A 268 -15.26 -3.98 14.45
C GLY A 268 -13.95 -3.37 13.92
N PHE A 269 -13.15 -4.16 13.21
CA PHE A 269 -11.91 -3.71 12.56
C PHE A 269 -11.99 -3.87 11.04
N SER A 270 -11.10 -3.17 10.33
CA SER A 270 -11.01 -3.28 8.88
C SER A 270 -10.45 -4.63 8.45
N VAL A 271 -10.77 -5.04 7.22
CA VAL A 271 -10.26 -6.27 6.59
C VAL A 271 -9.46 -5.91 5.35
N ARG A 272 -8.33 -6.61 5.17
CA ARG A 272 -7.51 -6.62 3.97
C ARG A 272 -7.45 -8.04 3.44
N CYS A 273 -7.48 -8.20 2.12
CA CYS A 273 -7.40 -9.50 1.47
C CYS A 273 -6.01 -9.72 0.87
N LEU A 274 -5.58 -10.98 0.88
CA LEU A 274 -4.34 -11.46 0.27
C LEU A 274 -4.68 -12.51 -0.79
N GLU A 275 -4.12 -12.42 -1.99
CA GLU A 275 -4.36 -13.45 -3.02
C GLU A 275 -3.63 -14.77 -2.68
N ASN A 276 -4.25 -15.89 -3.04
CA ASN A 276 -3.70 -17.23 -2.88
C ASN A 276 -2.52 -17.50 -3.80
#